data_AF-A0A2E8L8Y8-F1
#
_entry.id   AF-A0A2E8L8Y8-F1
#
_cell.length_a   1.000
_cell.length_b   1.000
_cell.length_c   1.000
_cell.angle_alpha   90.00
_cell.angle_beta   90.00
_cell.angle_gamma   90.00
#
_symmetry.space_group_name_H-M   'P 1'
#
loop_
_entity.id
_entity.type
_entity.pdbx_description
1 polymer ?
#
loop_
_entity_poly.entity_id
_entity_poly.type
_entity_poly.pdbx_seq_one_letter_code
_entity_poly.pdbx_strand_id
1 'polypeptide(L)'
;MISFLRIFAYACIWTTPFQIAFIFWCIGIVTGTDYNIISLSTIELIENYLSYLIPLVHVAYTWFSNPLLDWVFSLPIILHTSFKAVASTWLGFWILKRTK
;
A
#
# COMPACT_ATOMS: atom_id res chain seq x y z
N MET A 1 13.34 19.96 15.31
CA MET A 1 12.59 19.82 14.04
C MET A 1 13.32 18.92 13.04
N ILE A 2 14.61 19.14 12.76
CA ILE A 2 15.45 18.31 11.87
C ILE A 2 15.47 16.82 12.28
N SER A 3 15.54 16.51 13.58
CA SER A 3 15.55 15.12 14.06
C SER A 3 14.26 14.35 13.75
N PHE A 4 13.10 15.03 13.78
CA PHE A 4 11.81 14.41 13.48
C PHE A 4 11.69 14.02 12.00
N LEU A 5 12.11 14.92 11.09
CA LEU A 5 12.13 14.63 9.65
C LEU A 5 13.06 13.46 9.32
N ARG A 6 14.18 13.34 10.06
CA ARG A 6 15.12 12.23 9.89
C ARG A 6 14.52 10.90 10.33
N ILE A 7 13.82 10.87 11.47
CA ILE A 7 13.10 9.68 11.95
C ILE A 7 12.02 9.26 10.93
N PHE A 8 11.25 10.22 10.40
CA PHE A 8 10.26 9.96 9.37
C PHE A 8 10.89 9.37 8.10
N ALA A 9 12.02 9.92 7.64
CA ALA A 9 12.76 9.39 6.50
C ALA A 9 13.23 7.95 6.71
N TYR A 10 13.77 7.63 7.90
CA TYR A 10 14.15 6.26 8.24
C TYR A 10 12.94 5.32 8.31
N ALA A 11 11.80 5.75 8.85
CA ALA A 11 10.58 4.95 8.86
C ALA A 11 10.07 4.66 7.44
N CYS A 12 10.11 5.65 6.54
CA CYS A 12 9.78 5.45 5.14
C CYS A 12 10.67 4.38 4.51
N ILE A 13 11.99 4.47 4.68
CA ILE A 13 12.94 3.49 4.11
C ILE A 13 12.77 2.11 4.78
N TRP A 14 12.57 2.06 6.09
CA TRP A 14 12.42 0.81 6.84
C TRP A 14 11.16 0.02 6.44
N THR A 15 10.09 0.71 6.04
CA THR A 15 8.85 0.05 5.59
C THR A 15 8.90 -0.46 4.16
N THR A 16 9.91 -0.06 3.37
CA THR A 16 10.07 -0.50 1.96
C THR A 16 10.27 -2.00 1.78
N PRO A 17 11.12 -2.73 2.54
CA PRO A 17 11.25 -4.18 2.38
C PRO A 17 9.93 -4.91 2.66
N PHE A 18 9.13 -4.42 3.61
CA PHE A 18 7.81 -4.98 3.89
C PHE A 18 6.84 -4.76 2.71
N GLN A 19 6.86 -3.57 2.11
CA GLN A 19 6.06 -3.27 0.92
C GLN A 19 6.47 -4.14 -0.27
N ILE A 20 7.77 -4.37 -0.47
CA ILE A 20 8.28 -5.26 -1.53
C ILE A 20 7.86 -6.72 -1.28
N ALA A 21 7.99 -7.21 -0.04
CA ALA A 21 7.53 -8.55 0.33
C ALA A 21 6.03 -8.73 0.08
N PHE A 22 5.23 -7.71 0.41
CA PHE A 22 3.79 -7.70 0.14
C PHE A 22 3.47 -7.75 -1.37
N ILE A 23 4.21 -7.01 -2.20
CA ILE A 23 4.07 -7.06 -3.65
C ILE A 23 4.40 -8.46 -4.18
N PHE A 24 5.50 -9.07 -3.75
CA PHE A 24 5.85 -10.44 -4.14
C PHE A 24 4.79 -11.46 -3.73
N TRP A 25 4.20 -11.29 -2.54
CA TRP A 25 3.10 -12.14 -2.09
C TRP A 25 1.84 -11.98 -2.98
N CYS A 26 1.49 -10.74 -3.34
CA CYS A 26 0.38 -10.48 -4.28
C CYS A 26 0.65 -11.08 -5.67
N ILE A 27 1.89 -11.01 -6.16
CA ILE A 27 2.29 -11.67 -7.41
C ILE A 27 2.13 -13.19 -7.28
N GLY A 28 2.52 -13.78 -6.15
CA GLY A 28 2.30 -15.20 -5.86
C GLY A 28 0.83 -15.60 -5.96
N ILE A 29 -0.08 -14.79 -5.42
CA ILE A 29 -1.53 -14.98 -5.54
C ILE A 29 -1.97 -14.95 -7.01
N VAL A 30 -1.55 -13.95 -7.77
CA VAL A 30 -1.86 -13.81 -9.21
C VAL A 30 -1.37 -15.02 -10.00
N THR A 31 -0.19 -15.57 -9.69
CA THR A 31 0.32 -16.77 -10.39
C THR A 31 -0.40 -18.06 -10.03
N GLY A 32 -1.11 -18.12 -8.90
CA GLY A 32 -1.85 -19.28 -8.43
C GLY A 32 -3.35 -19.23 -8.68
N THR A 33 -3.84 -18.18 -9.35
CA THR A 33 -5.27 -17.93 -9.60
C THR A 33 -5.49 -17.44 -11.02
N ASP A 34 -6.75 -17.32 -11.43
CA ASP A 34 -7.11 -16.72 -12.73
C ASP A 34 -7.04 -15.18 -12.73
N TYR A 35 -6.63 -14.57 -11.60
CA TYR A 35 -6.48 -13.12 -11.51
C TYR A 35 -5.25 -12.64 -12.30
N ASN A 36 -5.37 -11.47 -12.92
CA ASN A 36 -4.25 -10.76 -13.53
C ASN A 36 -3.72 -9.66 -12.60
N ILE A 37 -2.50 -9.18 -12.87
CA ILE A 37 -1.82 -8.09 -12.11
C ILE A 37 -2.69 -6.84 -11.98
N ILE A 38 -3.51 -6.57 -13.00
CA ILE A 38 -4.41 -5.41 -13.09
C ILE A 38 -5.82 -5.76 -12.59
N SER A 39 -6.21 -7.04 -12.64
CA SER A 39 -7.55 -7.49 -12.25
C SER A 39 -7.69 -7.59 -10.74
N LEU A 40 -6.62 -7.89 -10.00
CA LEU A 40 -6.67 -8.05 -8.56
C LEU A 40 -6.84 -6.69 -7.88
N SER A 41 -8.08 -6.35 -7.58
CA SER A 41 -8.43 -5.12 -6.86
C SER A 41 -8.12 -5.23 -5.37
N THR A 42 -8.08 -4.09 -4.69
CA THR A 42 -7.81 -4.04 -3.25
C THR A 42 -8.94 -4.69 -2.46
N ILE A 43 -10.19 -4.48 -2.89
CA ILE A 43 -11.35 -5.09 -2.23
C ILE A 43 -11.36 -6.62 -2.38
N GLU A 44 -11.08 -7.14 -3.57
CA GLU A 44 -11.04 -8.60 -3.80
C GLU A 44 -9.93 -9.26 -3.00
N LEU A 45 -8.76 -8.62 -2.87
CA LEU A 45 -7.69 -9.14 -2.02
C LEU A 45 -8.12 -9.16 -0.54
N ILE A 46 -8.81 -8.11 -0.09
CA ILE A 46 -9.33 -8.05 1.29
C ILE A 46 -10.41 -9.12 1.51
N GLU A 47 -11.36 -9.27 0.59
CA GLU A 47 -12.45 -10.24 0.75
C GLU A 47 -11.95 -11.69 0.74
N ASN A 48 -11.03 -12.03 -0.18
CA ASN A 48 -10.61 -13.42 -0.39
C ASN A 48 -9.42 -13.84 0.48
N TYR A 49 -8.50 -12.93 0.82
CA TYR A 49 -7.25 -13.27 1.50
C TYR A 49 -7.07 -12.57 2.85
N LEU A 50 -7.61 -11.36 3.02
CA LEU A 50 -7.51 -10.57 4.26
C LEU A 50 -8.89 -10.31 4.87
N SER A 51 -9.77 -11.32 4.92
CA SER A 51 -11.17 -11.14 5.33
C SER A 51 -11.30 -10.60 6.76
N TYR A 52 -10.26 -10.78 7.59
CA TYR A 52 -10.18 -10.19 8.93
C TYR A 52 -10.11 -8.64 8.92
N LEU A 53 -9.76 -8.00 7.80
CA LEU A 53 -9.77 -6.54 7.63
C LEU A 53 -11.12 -5.97 7.20
N ILE A 54 -12.10 -6.80 6.82
CA ILE A 54 -13.45 -6.36 6.42
C ILE A 54 -14.09 -5.42 7.45
N PRO A 55 -14.04 -5.69 8.77
CA PRO A 55 -14.62 -4.77 9.76
C PRO A 55 -13.96 -3.39 9.73
N LEU A 56 -12.65 -3.32 9.46
CA LEU A 56 -11.92 -2.06 9.36
C LEU A 56 -12.34 -1.28 8.11
N VAL A 57 -12.54 -1.97 6.98
CA VAL A 57 -13.07 -1.37 5.76
C VAL A 57 -14.44 -0.76 6.02
N HIS A 58 -15.34 -1.48 6.69
CA HIS A 58 -16.67 -0.97 7.02
C HIS A 58 -16.62 0.30 7.89
N VAL A 59 -15.72 0.34 8.88
CA VAL A 59 -15.47 1.57 9.66
C VAL A 59 -14.97 2.69 8.75
N ALA A 60 -14.06 2.43 7.81
CA ALA A 60 -13.60 3.45 6.87
C ALA A 60 -14.75 4.06 6.05
N TYR A 61 -15.70 3.24 5.57
CA TYR A 61 -16.89 3.69 4.84
C TYR A 61 -17.82 4.60 5.66
N THR A 62 -17.74 4.55 7.00
CA THR A 62 -18.51 5.49 7.85
C THR A 62 -17.82 6.84 8.05
N TRP A 63 -16.50 6.93 7.84
CA TRP A 63 -15.71 8.14 8.09
C TRP A 63 -15.38 8.90 6.80
N PHE A 64 -15.21 8.19 5.69
CA PHE A 64 -14.87 8.76 4.40
C PHE A 64 -16.03 8.69 3.41
N SER A 65 -15.94 9.46 2.33
CA SER A 65 -16.94 9.43 1.27
C SER A 65 -16.91 8.10 0.51
N ASN A 66 -18.08 7.44 0.41
CA ASN A 66 -18.27 6.21 -0.36
C ASN A 66 -17.64 6.23 -1.76
N PRO A 67 -17.90 7.23 -2.62
CA PRO A 67 -17.34 7.23 -3.99
C PRO A 67 -15.81 7.32 -4.02
N LEU A 68 -15.19 7.93 -2.99
CA LEU A 68 -13.74 7.99 -2.90
C LEU A 68 -13.16 6.65 -2.48
N LEU A 69 -13.77 6.00 -1.50
CA LEU A 69 -13.33 4.66 -1.06
C LEU A 69 -13.53 3.60 -2.14
N ASP A 70 -14.66 3.60 -2.84
CA ASP A 70 -14.91 2.68 -3.97
C ASP A 70 -13.85 2.88 -5.07
N TRP A 71 -13.49 4.14 -5.35
CA TRP A 71 -12.41 4.43 -6.29
C TRP A 71 -11.05 3.92 -5.78
N VAL A 72 -10.71 4.13 -4.51
CA VAL A 72 -9.44 3.66 -3.95
C VAL A 72 -9.37 2.13 -3.93
N PHE A 73 -10.44 1.45 -3.52
CA PHE A 73 -10.46 0.01 -3.37
C PHE A 73 -10.56 -0.74 -4.69
N SER A 74 -11.11 -0.11 -5.73
CA SER A 74 -11.10 -0.66 -7.09
C SER A 74 -9.72 -0.58 -7.77
N LEU A 75 -8.77 0.19 -7.23
CA LEU A 75 -7.42 0.26 -7.80
C LEU A 75 -6.71 -1.11 -7.67
N PRO A 76 -5.96 -1.52 -8.71
CA PRO A 76 -5.20 -2.76 -8.66
C PRO A 76 -4.16 -2.71 -7.53
N ILE A 77 -4.15 -3.75 -6.70
CA ILE A 77 -3.36 -3.78 -5.46
C ILE A 77 -1.87 -3.64 -5.76
N ILE A 78 -1.39 -4.36 -6.78
CA ILE A 78 0.03 -4.40 -7.15
C ILE A 78 0.49 -3.02 -7.67
N LEU A 79 -0.35 -2.32 -8.44
CA LEU A 79 0.01 -1.02 -9.02
C LEU A 79 0.16 0.05 -7.94
N HIS A 80 -0.87 0.24 -7.11
CA HIS A 80 -0.84 1.33 -6.14
C HIS A 80 0.16 1.06 -5.00
N THR A 81 0.39 -0.20 -4.62
CA THR A 81 1.42 -0.56 -3.62
C THR A 81 2.83 -0.35 -4.17
N SER A 82 3.08 -0.72 -5.44
CA SER A 82 4.36 -0.45 -6.11
C SER A 82 4.62 1.05 -6.21
N PHE A 83 3.62 1.83 -6.61
CA PHE A 83 3.74 3.30 -6.67
C PHE A 83 4.03 3.89 -5.28
N LYS A 84 3.30 3.45 -4.25
CA LYS A 84 3.51 3.87 -2.87
C LYS A 84 4.92 3.51 -2.38
N ALA A 85 5.45 2.35 -2.76
CA ALA A 85 6.78 1.91 -2.38
C ALA A 85 7.88 2.77 -3.03
N VAL A 86 7.75 3.06 -4.32
CA VAL A 86 8.68 3.95 -5.02
C VAL A 86 8.61 5.37 -4.43
N ALA A 87 7.41 5.90 -4.24
CA ALA A 87 7.20 7.24 -3.70
C ALA A 87 7.73 7.36 -2.26
N SER A 88 7.47 6.37 -1.38
CA SER A 88 7.92 6.39 0.02
C SER A 88 9.44 6.32 0.11
N THR A 89 10.07 5.45 -0.68
CA THR A 89 11.53 5.29 -0.75
C THR A 89 12.19 6.58 -1.24
N TRP A 90 11.65 7.15 -2.33
CA TRP A 90 12.17 8.37 -2.92
C TRP A 90 12.04 9.57 -1.97
N LEU A 91 10.87 9.72 -1.32
CA LEU A 91 10.67 10.74 -0.29
C LEU A 91 11.62 10.56 0.89
N GLY A 92 11.83 9.33 1.36
CA GLY A 92 12.79 9.02 2.43
C GLY A 92 14.22 9.47 2.08
N PHE A 93 14.71 9.11 0.90
CA PHE A 93 16.03 9.54 0.44
C PHE A 93 16.12 11.05 0.19
N TRP A 94 15.07 11.67 -0.35
CA TRP A 94 15.03 13.11 -0.59
C TRP A 94 15.10 13.90 0.72
N ILE A 95 14.33 13.52 1.74
CA ILE A 95 14.38 14.15 3.07
C ILE A 95 15.76 13.97 3.70
N LEU A 96 16.34 12.77 3.61
CA LEU A 96 17.67 12.49 4.17
C LEU A 96 18.76 13.32 3.49
N LYS A 97 18.66 13.55 2.18
CA LYS A 97 19.57 14.43 1.43
C LYS A 97 19.45 15.88 1.86
N ARG A 98 18.24 16.36 2.19
CA ARG A 98 17.98 17.75 2.57
C ARG A 98 18.27 18.06 4.04
N THR A 99 18.38 17.02 4.86
CA THR A 99 18.57 17.10 6.33
C THR A 99 19.98 16.69 6.76
N LYS A 100 20.82 16.30 5.78
CA LYS A 100 22.28 16.20 5.92
C LYS A 100 22.89 17.59 6.02
#